data_AF-A0A2K3J4V6-F1
#
_entry.id   AF-A0A2K3J4V6-F1
#
_cell.length_a   1.000
_cell.length_b   1.000
_cell.length_c   1.000
_cell.angle_alpha   90.00
_cell.angle_beta   90.00
_cell.angle_gamma   90.00
#
_symmetry.space_group_name_H-M   'P 1'
#
loop_
_entity.id
_entity.type
_entity.pdbx_description
1 polymer ?
#
loop_
_entity_poly.entity_id
_entity_poly.type
_entity_poly.pdbx_seq_one_letter_code
_entity_poly.pdbx_strand_id
1 'polypeptide(L)'
;MATKKGFKSSARSRRKAKRKKIEFKKKEFAYHGHSLEDLQKLTLEEFMQLLPSRMRRTLRRGLTVKQNKLLADIEKAKENDKIRTHCRDMIIFPNFVDHTIYIHNGKEFQRVDIQPNMIGHYLGEFALTRQKVKHTGPGVGATRSSKFMPLK
;
A
#
# COMPACT_ATOMS: atom_id res chain seq x y z
N MET A 1 22.46 30.27 51.97
CA MET A 1 21.97 30.16 50.58
C MET A 1 21.35 28.77 50.40
N ALA A 2 20.02 28.64 50.52
CA ALA A 2 19.33 27.35 50.44
C ALA A 2 19.10 26.94 48.97
N THR A 3 19.60 25.76 48.61
CA THR A 3 19.51 25.18 47.27
C THR A 3 18.08 24.74 46.94
N LYS A 4 17.55 25.20 45.80
CA LYS A 4 16.22 24.83 45.27
C LYS A 4 16.12 23.30 45.11
N LYS A 5 15.35 22.63 45.96
CA LYS A 5 14.93 21.23 45.73
C LYS A 5 13.94 21.19 44.56
N GLY A 6 14.39 20.66 43.42
CA GLY A 6 13.59 20.52 42.21
C GLY A 6 12.37 19.61 42.41
N PHE A 7 11.21 20.09 41.94
CA PHE A 7 9.97 19.31 41.92
C PHE A 7 10.12 18.07 41.03
N LYS A 8 9.98 16.88 41.62
CA LYS A 8 9.98 15.61 40.89
C LYS A 8 8.74 15.54 39.98
N SER A 9 8.96 15.33 38.68
CA SER A 9 7.90 15.21 37.67
C SER A 9 6.84 14.16 38.02
N SER A 10 5.58 14.46 37.67
CA SER A 10 4.40 13.65 38.01
C SER A 10 4.51 12.21 37.48
N ALA A 11 3.91 11.24 38.18
CA ALA A 11 3.92 9.83 37.79
C ALA A 11 3.36 9.61 36.36
N ARG A 12 2.47 10.50 35.91
CA ARG A 12 1.90 10.53 34.55
C ARG A 12 2.96 10.88 33.50
N SER A 13 3.87 11.82 33.79
CA SER A 13 5.03 12.15 32.94
C SER A 13 5.99 10.98 32.82
N ARG A 14 6.31 10.30 33.93
CA ARG A 14 7.18 9.11 33.93
C ARG A 14 6.57 7.92 33.17
N ARG A 15 5.26 7.69 33.29
CA ARG A 15 4.54 6.69 32.47
C ARG A 15 4.54 7.04 30.98
N LYS A 16 4.43 8.32 30.62
CA LYS A 16 4.50 8.79 29.23
C LYS A 16 5.92 8.63 28.65
N ALA A 17 6.95 8.85 29.46
CA ALA A 17 8.36 8.64 29.10
C ALA A 17 8.71 7.15 28.97
N LYS A 18 8.26 6.28 29.89
CA LYS A 18 8.45 4.82 29.80
C LYS A 18 7.72 4.18 28.62
N ARG A 19 6.58 4.72 28.19
CA ARG A 19 5.87 4.26 26.98
C ARG A 19 6.64 4.52 25.68
N LYS A 20 7.70 5.36 25.68
CA LYS A 20 8.33 5.89 24.47
C LYS A 20 9.65 5.23 24.05
N LYS A 21 9.92 3.98 24.46
CA LYS A 21 11.02 3.16 23.92
C LYS A 21 10.60 1.71 23.71
N ILE A 22 9.51 1.49 22.98
CA ILE A 22 9.32 0.21 22.30
C ILE A 22 10.10 0.36 21.00
N GLU A 23 11.28 -0.22 20.94
CA GLU A 23 12.06 -0.29 19.70
C GLU A 23 11.27 -1.17 18.73
N PHE A 24 10.72 -0.54 17.68
CA PHE A 24 10.07 -1.25 16.59
C PHE A 24 11.14 -2.01 15.82
N LYS A 25 11.40 -3.25 16.23
CA LYS A 25 12.21 -4.19 15.43
C LYS A 25 11.46 -4.39 14.10
N LYS A 26 12.03 -3.95 12.97
CA LYS A 26 11.44 -4.20 11.65
C LYS A 26 11.29 -5.72 11.51
N LYS A 27 10.05 -6.18 11.34
CA LYS A 27 9.81 -7.59 11.04
C LYS A 27 10.45 -7.87 9.68
N GLU A 28 11.28 -8.89 9.62
CA GLU A 28 11.81 -9.41 8.37
C GLU A 28 10.62 -9.86 7.50
N PHE A 29 10.68 -9.50 6.22
CA PHE A 29 9.61 -9.85 5.29
C PHE A 29 9.68 -11.34 4.97
N ALA A 30 8.55 -12.03 5.13
CA ALA A 30 8.39 -13.40 4.70
C ALA A 30 7.00 -13.60 4.09
N TYR A 31 6.93 -14.24 2.93
CA TYR A 31 5.68 -14.63 2.27
C TYR A 31 5.56 -16.15 2.32
N HIS A 32 4.59 -16.67 3.08
CA HIS A 32 4.43 -18.12 3.32
C HIS A 32 5.73 -18.84 3.76
N GLY A 33 6.63 -18.13 4.46
CA GLY A 33 7.90 -18.68 4.94
C GLY A 33 9.10 -18.47 4.00
N HIS A 34 8.91 -17.86 2.83
CA HIS A 34 9.98 -17.51 1.90
C HIS A 34 10.44 -16.07 2.05
N SER A 35 11.76 -15.85 1.96
CA SER A 35 12.33 -14.50 1.89
C SER A 35 12.10 -13.86 0.51
N LEU A 36 12.36 -12.56 0.38
CA LEU A 36 12.24 -11.86 -0.90
C LEU A 36 13.15 -12.47 -1.98
N GLU A 37 14.39 -12.80 -1.60
CA GLU A 37 15.39 -13.35 -2.51
C GLU A 37 14.98 -14.76 -2.99
N ASP A 38 14.39 -15.55 -2.10
CA ASP A 38 13.89 -16.89 -2.45
C ASP A 38 12.75 -16.77 -3.45
N LEU A 39 11.80 -15.86 -3.21
CA LEU A 39 10.65 -15.63 -4.09
C LEU A 39 11.05 -15.18 -5.50
N GLN A 40 12.14 -14.41 -5.64
CA GLN A 40 12.66 -13.98 -6.94
C GLN A 40 13.33 -15.11 -7.73
N LYS A 41 13.87 -16.12 -7.03
CA LYS A 41 14.52 -17.30 -7.66
C LYS A 41 13.51 -18.37 -8.09
N LEU A 42 12.34 -18.40 -7.45
CA LEU A 42 11.29 -19.38 -7.78
C LEU A 42 10.79 -19.20 -9.21
N THR A 43 10.43 -20.33 -9.82
CA THR A 43 9.74 -20.31 -11.10
C THR A 43 8.31 -19.78 -10.94
N LEU A 44 7.71 -19.29 -12.04
CA LEU A 44 6.32 -18.83 -12.02
C LEU A 44 5.35 -19.94 -11.57
N GLU A 45 5.61 -21.20 -11.91
CA GLU A 45 4.75 -22.33 -11.54
C GLU A 45 4.78 -22.63 -10.04
N GLU A 46 5.97 -22.58 -9.43
CA GLU A 46 6.14 -22.75 -7.98
C GLU A 46 5.50 -21.58 -7.22
N PHE A 47 5.73 -20.36 -7.68
CA PHE A 47 5.11 -19.16 -7.11
C PHE A 47 3.58 -19.22 -7.18
N MET A 48 3.01 -19.76 -8.26
CA MET A 48 1.56 -19.93 -8.41
C MET A 48 0.95 -20.85 -7.34
N GLN A 49 1.70 -21.80 -6.78
CA GLN A 49 1.19 -22.67 -5.72
C GLN A 49 1.02 -21.93 -4.39
N LEU A 50 1.86 -20.92 -4.14
CA LEU A 50 1.83 -20.08 -2.94
C LEU A 50 0.73 -19.00 -2.98
N LEU A 51 0.18 -18.71 -4.16
CA LEU A 51 -0.85 -17.69 -4.33
C LEU A 51 -2.26 -18.20 -4.00
N PRO A 52 -3.15 -17.33 -3.47
CA PRO A 52 -4.56 -17.63 -3.32
C PRO A 52 -5.25 -18.04 -4.63
N SER A 53 -6.34 -18.82 -4.51
CA SER A 53 -7.04 -19.49 -5.62
C SER A 53 -7.42 -18.58 -6.79
N ARG A 54 -7.88 -17.34 -6.51
CA ARG A 54 -8.25 -16.36 -7.54
C ARG A 54 -7.04 -15.97 -8.41
N MET A 55 -5.93 -15.64 -7.79
CA MET A 55 -4.70 -15.21 -8.49
C MET A 55 -4.10 -16.36 -9.29
N ARG A 56 -4.04 -17.55 -8.69
CA ARG A 56 -3.62 -18.77 -9.38
C ARG A 56 -4.48 -19.04 -10.62
N ARG A 57 -5.79 -18.84 -10.55
CA ARG A 57 -6.71 -18.96 -11.70
C ARG A 57 -6.42 -17.93 -12.78
N THR A 58 -6.14 -16.67 -12.42
CA THR A 58 -5.78 -15.63 -13.39
C THR A 58 -4.51 -16.01 -14.15
N LEU A 59 -3.46 -16.44 -13.44
CA LEU A 59 -2.19 -16.84 -14.06
C LEU A 59 -2.34 -18.09 -14.93
N ARG A 60 -3.10 -19.10 -14.51
CA ARG A 60 -3.40 -20.29 -15.33
C ARG A 60 -4.14 -19.97 -16.64
N ARG A 61 -4.97 -18.93 -16.64
CA ARG A 61 -5.68 -18.47 -17.85
C ARG A 61 -4.76 -17.69 -18.81
N GLY A 62 -3.60 -17.25 -18.33
CA GLY A 62 -2.68 -16.41 -19.05
C GLY A 62 -2.92 -14.92 -18.82
N LEU A 63 -1.86 -14.15 -19.04
CA LEU A 63 -1.86 -12.70 -18.93
C LEU A 63 -2.38 -12.06 -20.23
N THR A 64 -3.05 -10.92 -20.10
CA THR A 64 -3.48 -10.13 -21.24
C THR A 64 -2.32 -9.39 -21.89
N VAL A 65 -2.46 -8.97 -23.15
CA VAL A 65 -1.44 -8.20 -23.88
C VAL A 65 -0.99 -6.95 -23.11
N LYS A 66 -1.94 -6.28 -22.44
CA LYS A 66 -1.65 -5.07 -21.64
C LYS A 66 -0.84 -5.39 -20.37
N GLN A 67 -1.07 -6.55 -19.76
CA GLN A 67 -0.32 -7.01 -18.60
C GLN A 67 1.11 -7.41 -18.99
N ASN A 68 1.29 -8.10 -20.13
CA ASN A 68 2.62 -8.42 -20.65
C ASN A 68 3.42 -7.19 -21.01
N LYS A 69 2.78 -6.15 -21.57
CA LYS A 69 3.43 -4.87 -21.80
C LYS A 69 3.94 -4.24 -20.50
N LEU A 70 3.14 -4.27 -19.44
CA LEU A 70 3.53 -3.76 -18.14
C LEU A 70 4.71 -4.55 -17.52
N LEU A 71 4.75 -5.88 -17.70
CA LEU A 71 5.90 -6.68 -17.30
C LEU A 71 7.17 -6.22 -18.02
N ALA A 72 7.11 -6.09 -19.35
CA ALA A 72 8.25 -5.63 -20.14
C ALA A 72 8.68 -4.20 -19.81
N ASP A 73 7.73 -3.32 -19.47
CA ASP A 73 8.02 -1.95 -19.05
C ASP A 73 8.72 -1.93 -17.68
N ILE A 74 8.36 -2.83 -16.75
CA ILE A 74 9.00 -2.99 -15.44
C ILE A 74 10.40 -3.58 -15.57
N GLU A 75 10.58 -4.61 -16.41
CA GLU A 75 11.91 -5.22 -16.63
C GLU A 75 12.93 -4.23 -17.22
N LYS A 76 12.45 -3.24 -17.99
CA LYS A 76 13.29 -2.20 -18.60
C LYS A 76 13.48 -0.97 -17.71
N ALA A 77 12.61 -0.80 -16.72
CA ALA A 77 12.64 0.36 -15.84
C ALA A 77 13.88 0.33 -14.96
N LYS A 78 14.50 1.50 -14.80
CA LYS A 78 15.56 1.71 -13.82
C LYS A 78 14.96 2.27 -12.53
N GLU A 79 15.78 2.33 -11.49
CA GLU A 79 15.41 2.96 -10.22
C GLU A 79 14.88 4.39 -10.47
N ASN A 80 13.67 4.67 -9.97
CA ASN A 80 12.92 5.94 -10.08
C ASN A 80 12.18 6.21 -11.41
N ASP A 81 12.13 5.26 -12.33
CA ASP A 81 11.30 5.44 -13.54
C ASP A 81 9.80 5.46 -13.21
N LYS A 82 9.08 6.38 -13.87
CA LYS A 82 7.64 6.58 -13.67
C LYS A 82 6.86 5.64 -14.58
N ILE A 83 6.50 4.46 -14.07
CA ILE A 83 5.70 3.48 -14.81
C ILE A 83 4.22 3.82 -14.64
N ARG A 84 3.55 4.27 -15.70
CA ARG A 84 2.10 4.56 -15.68
C ARG A 84 1.29 3.40 -16.23
N THR A 85 0.25 2.99 -15.50
CA THR A 85 -0.60 1.87 -15.89
C THR A 85 -2.08 2.13 -15.70
N HIS A 86 -2.86 1.60 -16.63
CA HIS A 86 -4.32 1.46 -16.51
C HIS A 86 -4.73 0.04 -16.07
N CYS A 87 -3.79 -0.92 -16.05
CA CYS A 87 -4.04 -2.31 -15.70
C CYS A 87 -4.14 -2.45 -14.18
N ARG A 88 -5.36 -2.43 -13.66
CA ARG A 88 -5.67 -2.57 -12.21
C ARG A 88 -5.82 -4.03 -11.78
N ASP A 89 -5.96 -4.92 -12.74
CA ASP A 89 -6.19 -6.36 -12.63
C ASP A 89 -4.88 -7.18 -12.62
N MET A 90 -3.73 -6.51 -12.65
CA MET A 90 -2.42 -7.14 -12.57
C MET A 90 -2.10 -7.56 -11.13
N ILE A 91 -1.49 -8.74 -10.97
CA ILE A 91 -0.98 -9.26 -9.69
C ILE A 91 0.43 -8.72 -9.47
N ILE A 92 0.75 -8.33 -8.24
CA ILE A 92 2.10 -7.91 -7.86
C ILE A 92 3.00 -9.13 -7.75
N PHE A 93 4.00 -9.18 -8.64
CA PHE A 93 5.06 -10.18 -8.63
C PHE A 93 6.23 -9.77 -7.74
N PRO A 94 7.07 -10.71 -7.29
CA PRO A 94 8.29 -10.40 -6.53
C PRO A 94 9.24 -9.42 -7.25
N ASN A 95 9.26 -9.44 -8.58
CA ASN A 95 10.06 -8.54 -9.42
C ASN A 95 9.60 -7.07 -9.37
N PHE A 96 8.39 -6.79 -8.86
CA PHE A 96 7.82 -5.45 -8.84
C PHE A 96 8.24 -4.66 -7.61
N VAL A 97 8.85 -5.34 -6.63
CA VAL A 97 9.33 -4.70 -5.41
C VAL A 97 10.37 -3.64 -5.79
N ASP A 98 10.38 -2.55 -5.01
CA ASP A 98 11.23 -1.36 -5.21
C ASP A 98 10.94 -0.50 -6.46
N HIS A 99 9.92 -0.88 -7.25
CA HIS A 99 9.45 -0.05 -8.36
C HIS A 99 8.32 0.89 -7.93
N THR A 100 8.30 2.08 -8.54
CA THR A 100 7.21 3.06 -8.35
C THR A 100 6.22 2.96 -9.50
N ILE A 101 5.00 2.51 -9.20
CA ILE A 101 3.93 2.38 -10.20
C ILE A 101 2.86 3.44 -9.99
N TYR A 102 2.49 4.09 -11.08
CA TYR A 102 1.41 5.07 -11.17
C TYR A 102 0.15 4.39 -11.70
N ILE A 103 -0.82 4.16 -10.81
CA ILE A 103 -2.03 3.39 -11.12
C ILE A 103 -3.19 4.35 -11.39
N HIS A 104 -3.86 4.19 -12.52
CA HIS A 104 -5.00 5.02 -12.89
C HIS A 104 -6.23 4.74 -12.00
N ASN A 105 -6.76 5.78 -11.35
CA ASN A 105 -7.96 5.68 -10.51
C ASN A 105 -9.28 6.04 -11.22
N GLY A 106 -9.22 6.47 -12.47
CA GLY A 106 -10.37 6.96 -13.25
C GLY A 106 -10.31 8.46 -13.55
N LYS A 107 -9.53 9.21 -12.78
CA LYS A 107 -9.33 10.66 -12.94
C LYS A 107 -7.86 11.03 -13.02
N GLU A 108 -7.05 10.46 -12.12
CA GLU A 108 -5.65 10.76 -11.92
C GLU A 108 -4.84 9.46 -11.74
N PHE A 109 -3.53 9.57 -11.90
CA PHE A 109 -2.61 8.47 -11.62
C PHE A 109 -2.11 8.57 -10.18
N GLN A 110 -2.46 7.58 -9.36
CA GLN A 110 -2.00 7.50 -7.99
C GLN A 110 -0.63 6.84 -7.94
N ARG A 111 0.36 7.52 -7.35
CA ARG A 111 1.69 6.96 -7.11
C ARG A 111 1.62 5.91 -6.01
N VAL A 112 2.13 4.71 -6.29
CA VAL A 112 2.26 3.61 -5.32
C VAL A 112 3.69 3.09 -5.39
N ASP A 113 4.42 3.20 -4.28
CA ASP A 113 5.75 2.62 -4.12
C ASP A 113 5.58 1.18 -3.59
N ILE A 114 5.97 0.18 -4.38
CA ILE A 114 5.64 -1.22 -4.07
C ILE A 114 6.52 -1.74 -2.93
N GLN A 115 5.86 -2.15 -1.85
CA GLN A 115 6.51 -2.77 -0.70
C GLN A 115 6.43 -4.30 -0.80
N PRO A 116 7.38 -5.06 -0.22
CA PRO A 116 7.35 -6.51 -0.24
C PRO A 116 6.04 -7.12 0.30
N ASN A 117 5.43 -6.47 1.31
CA ASN A 117 4.15 -6.88 1.89
C ASN A 117 2.95 -6.83 0.91
N MET A 118 3.13 -6.26 -0.27
CA MET A 118 2.09 -6.13 -1.30
C MET A 118 2.12 -7.29 -2.31
N ILE A 119 3.10 -8.20 -2.23
CA ILE A 119 3.17 -9.40 -3.08
C ILE A 119 1.89 -10.23 -2.90
N GLY A 120 1.32 -10.72 -4.01
CA GLY A 120 0.07 -11.49 -3.97
C GLY A 120 -1.18 -10.62 -3.77
N HIS A 121 -1.12 -9.33 -4.08
CA HIS A 121 -2.29 -8.46 -4.19
C HIS A 121 -2.46 -7.96 -5.62
N TYR A 122 -3.66 -7.50 -5.97
CA TYR A 122 -3.89 -6.80 -7.23
C TYR A 122 -3.49 -5.32 -7.13
N LEU A 123 -2.88 -4.77 -8.18
CA LEU A 123 -2.52 -3.35 -8.25
C LEU A 123 -3.72 -2.43 -7.94
N GLY A 124 -4.90 -2.80 -8.42
CA GLY A 124 -6.13 -2.04 -8.21
C GLY A 124 -6.57 -1.89 -6.76
N GLU A 125 -6.06 -2.70 -5.82
CA GLU A 125 -6.37 -2.60 -4.39
C GLU A 125 -5.72 -1.37 -3.75
N PHE A 126 -4.58 -0.92 -4.29
CA PHE A 126 -3.82 0.21 -3.75
C PHE A 126 -4.27 1.57 -4.29
N ALA A 127 -5.12 1.58 -5.32
CA ALA A 127 -5.64 2.79 -5.94
C ALA A 127 -7.16 2.92 -5.78
N LEU A 128 -7.61 3.73 -4.82
CA LEU A 128 -9.03 3.95 -4.57
C LEU A 128 -9.70 4.70 -5.74
N THR A 129 -10.76 4.14 -6.31
CA THR A 129 -11.55 4.77 -7.39
C THR A 129 -12.54 5.82 -6.90
N ARG A 130 -12.87 5.76 -5.60
CA ARG A 130 -13.87 6.62 -4.97
C ARG A 130 -13.27 7.34 -3.78
N GLN A 131 -13.72 8.57 -3.57
CA GLN A 131 -13.36 9.32 -2.38
C GLN A 131 -14.19 8.82 -1.19
N LYS A 132 -13.58 8.80 0.00
CA LYS A 132 -14.29 8.48 1.23
C LYS A 132 -15.22 9.65 1.57
N VAL A 133 -16.53 9.41 1.51
CA VAL A 133 -17.53 10.38 1.95
C VAL A 133 -17.50 10.48 3.47
N LYS A 134 -17.38 11.69 4.00
CA LYS A 134 -17.54 11.98 5.43
C LYS A 134 -18.86 12.72 5.60
N HIS A 135 -19.85 12.06 6.20
CA HIS A 135 -21.07 12.73 6.62
C HIS A 135 -20.72 13.66 7.77
N THR A 136 -20.77 14.96 7.52
CA THR A 136 -20.63 16.00 8.54
C THR A 136 -22.04 16.54 8.85
N GLY A 137 -22.17 17.41 9.86
CA GLY A 137 -23.45 18.05 10.19
C GLY A 137 -24.10 18.74 8.97
N PRO A 138 -25.43 18.97 9.04
CA PRO A 138 -26.17 19.59 7.94
C PRO A 138 -25.50 20.92 7.53
N GLY A 139 -25.23 21.09 6.24
CA GLY A 139 -24.66 22.32 5.67
C GLY A 139 -23.12 22.40 5.63
N VAL A 140 -22.37 21.52 6.30
CA VAL A 140 -20.89 21.56 6.26
C VAL A 140 -20.36 20.40 5.41
N GLY A 141 -19.71 20.68 4.27
CA GLY A 141 -19.12 19.65 3.39
C GLY A 141 -20.09 18.97 2.41
N ALA A 142 -21.21 19.62 2.12
CA ALA A 142 -22.30 19.15 1.27
C ALA A 142 -21.88 18.83 -0.19
N THR A 143 -22.19 17.62 -0.66
CA THR A 143 -22.31 17.33 -2.11
C THR A 143 -23.46 18.13 -2.71
N ARG A 144 -23.53 18.25 -4.06
CA ARG A 144 -24.54 19.04 -4.81
C ARG A 144 -25.99 18.88 -4.32
N SER A 145 -26.35 17.75 -3.72
CA SER A 145 -27.70 17.44 -3.20
C SER A 145 -28.03 18.08 -1.84
N SER A 146 -27.04 18.52 -1.06
CA SER A 146 -27.21 19.11 0.28
C SER A 146 -26.98 20.62 0.30
N LYS A 147 -26.96 21.26 -0.88
CA LYS A 147 -26.69 22.69 -1.03
C LYS A 147 -27.83 23.58 -0.54
N PHE A 148 -29.06 23.04 -0.44
CA PHE A 148 -30.22 23.78 0.00
C PHE A 148 -30.62 23.36 1.41
N MET A 149 -30.31 24.21 2.39
CA MET A 149 -30.91 24.16 3.71
C MET A 149 -31.94 25.30 3.77
N PRO A 150 -33.25 25.03 3.85
CA PRO A 150 -34.21 26.10 4.10
C PRO A 150 -33.96 26.60 5.53
N LEU A 151 -33.28 27.74 5.65
CA LEU A 151 -33.25 28.49 6.90
C LEU A 151 -34.68 28.98 7.14
N LYS A 152 -35.22 28.65 8.32
CA LYS A 152 -36.48 29.21 8.80
C LYS A 152 -36.24 30.59 9.38
#